data_AF-A0A816RGA5-F1
#
_entry.id   AF-A0A816RGA5-F1
#
_cell.length_a   1.000
_cell.length_b   1.000
_cell.length_c   1.000
_cell.angle_alpha   90.00
_cell.angle_beta   90.00
_cell.angle_gamma   90.00
#
_symmetry.space_group_name_H-M   'P 1'
#
loop_
_entity.id
_entity.type
_entity.pdbx_description
1 polymer ?
#
loop_
_entity_poly.entity_id
_entity_poly.type
_entity_poly.pdbx_seq_one_letter_code
_entity_poly.pdbx_strand_id
1 'polypeptide(L)'
;NAPINFDNGAMITKGLGPTGQMVSYYNFDVQSTTPDEIFVLFRQGESNPVSGQLNIINTKPGETGYNDFWIMTKVTVPSDYVANTVTSEAAITTAGYTKTPTTTIVNCPVVPKGSTATKRLGTESNAINRGWYKDSIIYYFTFNEKALSSTALGTVPISPIYVTFNTDGDPSTGFKMENSTTMQTHNVIASIPSQSYYSPLWNVNVYANSAFGSVNNLSTARSSNII
;
A
#
# COMPACT_ATOMS: atom_id res chain seq x y z
N ASN A 1 -17.46 0.56 11.31
CA ASN A 1 -16.31 1.47 11.50
C ASN A 1 -16.63 2.83 10.92
N ALA A 2 -16.26 3.90 11.60
CA ALA A 2 -16.46 5.28 11.14
C ALA A 2 -15.46 5.65 10.02
N PRO A 3 -15.82 6.57 9.09
CA PRO A 3 -14.89 7.08 8.08
C PRO A 3 -13.63 7.69 8.70
N ILE A 4 -12.49 7.53 8.02
CA ILE A 4 -11.21 8.10 8.44
C ILE A 4 -10.77 9.15 7.40
N ASN A 5 -10.37 10.33 7.88
CA ASN A 5 -9.70 11.33 7.04
C ASN A 5 -8.18 11.17 7.14
N PHE A 6 -7.57 10.52 6.14
CA PHE A 6 -6.13 10.32 6.08
C PHE A 6 -5.37 11.59 5.70
N ASP A 7 -6.04 12.64 5.22
CA ASP A 7 -5.40 13.94 4.99
C ASP A 7 -5.19 14.74 6.28
N ASN A 8 -5.66 14.22 7.41
CA ASN A 8 -5.32 14.76 8.71
C ASN A 8 -3.82 14.56 8.99
N GLY A 9 -3.15 15.58 9.54
CA GLY A 9 -1.69 15.64 9.69
C GLY A 9 -1.06 14.51 10.50
N ALA A 10 -1.82 13.78 11.31
CA ALA A 10 -1.32 12.59 12.01
C ALA A 10 -1.02 11.40 11.07
N MET A 11 -1.65 11.35 9.90
CA MET A 11 -1.53 10.25 8.93
C MET A 11 -0.60 10.58 7.76
N ILE A 12 -0.09 11.82 7.68
CA ILE A 12 0.86 12.27 6.65
C ILE A 12 2.17 12.64 7.33
N THR A 13 3.28 12.07 6.85
CA THR A 13 4.62 12.51 7.25
C THR A 13 5.27 13.31 6.15
N LYS A 14 5.92 14.41 6.54
CA LYS A 14 6.86 15.15 5.68
C LYS A 14 8.27 14.66 5.99
N GLY A 15 8.97 14.23 4.96
CA GLY A 15 10.34 13.74 5.05
C GLY A 15 11.17 14.17 3.87
N LEU A 16 12.22 13.40 3.60
CA LEU A 16 13.23 13.65 2.59
C LEU A 16 13.29 12.47 1.62
N GLY A 17 13.48 12.78 0.34
CA GLY A 17 13.75 11.79 -0.69
C GLY A 17 15.25 11.48 -0.81
N PRO A 18 15.63 10.62 -1.77
CA PRO A 18 16.99 10.12 -1.90
C PRO A 18 18.06 11.22 -2.05
N THR A 19 17.71 12.33 -2.69
CA THR A 19 18.62 13.48 -2.92
C THR A 19 18.32 14.66 -1.99
N GLY A 20 17.54 14.45 -0.93
CA GLY A 20 17.15 15.48 0.04
C GLY A 20 15.98 16.37 -0.40
N GLN A 21 15.32 16.05 -1.51
CA GLN A 21 14.09 16.72 -1.91
C GLN A 21 12.97 16.44 -0.91
N MET A 22 12.13 17.44 -0.64
CA MET A 22 10.99 17.28 0.25
C MET A 22 9.99 16.27 -0.32
N VAL A 23 9.54 15.34 0.51
CA VAL A 23 8.51 14.36 0.16
C VAL A 23 7.40 14.35 1.21
N SER A 24 6.24 13.86 0.82
CA SER A 24 5.14 13.58 1.75
C SER A 24 4.56 12.22 1.41
N TYR A 25 4.26 11.44 2.44
CA TYR A 25 3.72 10.11 2.30
C TYR A 25 2.71 9.81 3.42
N TYR A 26 1.76 8.93 3.14
CA TYR A 26 0.87 8.42 4.16
C TYR A 26 1.59 7.38 5.00
N ASN A 27 1.40 7.44 6.32
CA ASN A 27 1.77 6.35 7.22
C ASN A 27 0.55 5.43 7.36
N PHE A 28 0.53 4.38 6.56
CA PHE A 28 -0.30 3.22 6.84
C PHE A 28 0.38 2.30 7.85
N ASP A 29 -0.30 1.24 8.28
CA ASP A 29 0.18 0.32 9.31
C ASP A 29 1.34 -0.57 8.80
N VAL A 30 1.97 -1.31 9.72
CA VAL A 30 2.98 -2.32 9.39
C VAL A 30 2.34 -3.48 8.64
N GLN A 31 2.91 -3.84 7.51
CA GLN A 31 2.44 -4.95 6.68
C GLN A 31 3.49 -6.05 6.53
N SER A 32 3.02 -7.29 6.40
CA SER A 32 3.85 -8.42 5.97
C SER A 32 4.33 -8.21 4.53
N THR A 33 5.45 -8.83 4.15
CA THR A 33 5.89 -8.87 2.74
C THR A 33 5.12 -9.89 1.92
N THR A 34 4.34 -10.77 2.54
CA THR A 34 3.42 -11.69 1.86
C THR A 34 2.14 -10.92 1.50
N PRO A 35 1.85 -10.69 0.20
CA PRO A 35 0.61 -10.02 -0.20
C PRO A 35 -0.61 -10.92 0.05
N ASP A 36 -1.78 -10.31 0.19
CA ASP A 36 -3.06 -11.03 0.13
C ASP A 36 -3.53 -11.18 -1.33
N GLU A 37 -4.55 -11.99 -1.61
CA GLU A 37 -5.06 -12.18 -2.96
C GLU A 37 -6.19 -11.21 -3.31
N ILE A 38 -6.15 -10.69 -4.55
CA ILE A 38 -7.30 -10.03 -5.19
C ILE A 38 -7.70 -10.81 -6.45
N PHE A 39 -8.96 -11.21 -6.51
CA PHE A 39 -9.50 -11.91 -7.66
C PHE A 39 -10.15 -10.93 -8.64
N VAL A 40 -9.67 -10.95 -9.87
CA VAL A 40 -10.20 -10.13 -10.97
C VAL A 40 -10.73 -11.07 -12.05
N LEU A 41 -11.99 -10.93 -12.41
CA LEU A 41 -12.67 -11.86 -13.31
C LEU A 41 -12.56 -11.38 -14.75
N PHE A 42 -12.34 -12.33 -15.67
CA PHE A 42 -12.24 -12.12 -17.11
C PHE A 42 -13.04 -13.22 -17.80
N ARG A 43 -13.83 -12.87 -18.81
CA ARG A 43 -14.48 -13.91 -19.62
C ARG A 43 -13.42 -14.66 -20.41
N GLN A 44 -13.74 -15.91 -20.74
CA GLN A 44 -12.90 -16.75 -21.57
C GLN A 44 -12.53 -16.04 -22.88
N GLY A 45 -11.22 -15.95 -23.16
CA GLY A 45 -10.68 -15.27 -24.34
C GLY A 45 -10.57 -13.75 -24.23
N GLU A 46 -11.09 -13.13 -23.17
CA GLU A 46 -10.98 -11.68 -22.96
C GLU A 46 -9.70 -11.30 -22.21
N SER A 47 -9.13 -10.16 -22.62
CA SER A 47 -7.98 -9.53 -21.98
C SER A 47 -8.36 -8.44 -20.97
N ASN A 48 -9.60 -7.94 -21.03
CA ASN A 48 -10.12 -6.93 -20.10
C ASN A 48 -10.97 -7.57 -19.01
N PRO A 49 -10.97 -7.02 -17.78
CA PRO A 49 -11.87 -7.50 -16.73
C PRO A 49 -13.34 -7.39 -17.13
N VAL A 50 -14.18 -8.26 -16.57
CA VAL A 50 -15.64 -8.21 -16.76
C VAL A 50 -16.16 -6.85 -16.32
N SER A 51 -16.69 -6.07 -17.27
CA SER A 51 -17.22 -4.75 -17.00
C SER A 51 -18.31 -4.79 -15.91
N GLY A 52 -18.19 -3.90 -14.91
CA GLY A 52 -19.11 -3.80 -13.77
C GLY A 52 -18.90 -4.85 -12.66
N GLN A 53 -18.02 -5.84 -12.86
CA GLN A 53 -17.65 -6.75 -11.78
C GLN A 53 -16.79 -6.01 -10.75
N LEU A 54 -17.15 -6.12 -9.47
CA LEU A 54 -16.26 -5.69 -8.40
C LEU A 54 -15.20 -6.76 -8.14
N ASN A 55 -13.97 -6.33 -7.85
CA ASN A 55 -12.91 -7.23 -7.44
C ASN A 55 -13.26 -7.92 -6.13
N ILE A 56 -12.78 -9.16 -5.94
CA ILE A 56 -13.10 -9.97 -4.77
C ILE A 56 -11.83 -10.14 -3.93
N ILE A 57 -11.93 -9.93 -2.62
CA ILE A 57 -10.88 -10.21 -1.63
C ILE A 57 -11.43 -11.15 -0.55
N ASN A 58 -10.54 -11.82 0.18
CA ASN A 58 -10.95 -12.82 1.19
C ASN A 58 -10.70 -12.40 2.65
N THR A 59 -9.93 -11.33 2.86
CA THR A 59 -9.66 -10.79 4.20
C THR A 59 -9.93 -9.27 4.26
N LYS A 60 -9.96 -8.71 5.47
CA LYS A 60 -10.11 -7.27 5.73
C LYS A 60 -9.29 -6.89 6.99
N PRO A 61 -9.07 -5.60 7.27
CA PRO A 61 -8.32 -5.17 8.44
C PRO A 61 -8.85 -5.79 9.74
N GLY A 62 -7.93 -6.32 10.56
CA GLY A 62 -8.23 -7.04 11.79
C GLY A 62 -8.38 -8.56 11.63
N GLU A 63 -8.35 -9.08 10.41
CA GLU A 63 -8.34 -10.52 10.14
C GLU A 63 -6.93 -11.04 9.92
N THR A 64 -6.67 -12.28 10.36
CA THR A 64 -5.40 -12.95 10.12
C THR A 64 -5.11 -13.04 8.63
N GLY A 65 -3.91 -12.61 8.24
CA GLY A 65 -3.45 -12.66 6.85
C GLY A 65 -3.84 -11.44 6.00
N TYR A 66 -4.59 -10.49 6.55
CA TYR A 66 -4.87 -9.24 5.84
C TYR A 66 -3.59 -8.48 5.49
N ASN A 67 -3.58 -7.93 4.28
CA ASN A 67 -2.54 -7.05 3.78
C ASN A 67 -3.17 -5.93 2.93
N ASP A 68 -2.58 -4.74 2.95
CA ASP A 68 -2.95 -3.63 2.04
C ASP A 68 -2.44 -3.87 0.62
N PHE A 69 -1.42 -4.72 0.45
CA PHE A 69 -0.87 -5.14 -0.83
C PHE A 69 -1.53 -6.42 -1.29
N TRP A 70 -2.12 -6.38 -2.49
CA TRP A 70 -2.77 -7.53 -3.08
C TRP A 70 -2.07 -8.00 -4.35
N ILE A 71 -1.84 -9.31 -4.45
CA ILE A 71 -1.39 -9.94 -5.68
C ILE A 71 -2.61 -10.34 -6.51
N MET A 72 -2.62 -9.91 -7.77
CA MET A 72 -3.74 -10.16 -8.66
C MET A 72 -3.75 -11.61 -9.12
N THR A 73 -4.86 -12.29 -8.86
CA THR A 73 -5.19 -13.61 -9.41
C THR A 73 -6.29 -13.44 -10.45
N LYS A 74 -5.98 -13.79 -11.70
CA LYS A 74 -6.95 -13.78 -12.81
C LYS A 74 -7.91 -14.95 -12.65
N VAL A 75 -9.20 -14.68 -12.69
CA VAL A 75 -10.25 -15.70 -12.64
C VAL A 75 -10.93 -15.78 -14.00
N THR A 76 -10.87 -16.94 -14.64
CA THR A 76 -11.49 -17.15 -15.96
C THR A 76 -12.93 -17.64 -15.75
N VAL A 77 -13.89 -16.88 -16.26
CA VAL A 77 -15.33 -17.18 -16.17
C VAL A 77 -15.92 -17.47 -17.57
N PRO A 78 -17.08 -18.14 -17.65
CA PRO A 78 -17.78 -18.37 -18.92
C PRO A 78 -18.08 -17.09 -19.71
N SER A 79 -18.27 -17.22 -21.02
CA SER A 79 -18.58 -16.08 -21.91
C SER A 79 -19.94 -15.44 -21.62
N ASP A 80 -20.88 -16.18 -21.06
CA ASP A 80 -22.20 -15.72 -20.62
C ASP A 80 -22.21 -15.22 -19.17
N TYR A 81 -21.05 -15.14 -18.51
CA TYR A 81 -20.96 -14.68 -17.12
C TYR A 81 -21.51 -13.26 -16.95
N VAL A 82 -22.41 -13.13 -15.97
CA VAL A 82 -23.03 -11.87 -15.55
C VAL A 82 -22.28 -11.32 -14.34
N ALA A 83 -21.85 -10.06 -14.43
CA ALA A 83 -21.12 -9.37 -13.39
C ALA A 83 -21.85 -9.42 -12.03
N ASN A 84 -21.08 -9.65 -10.97
CA ASN A 84 -21.47 -9.72 -9.56
C ASN A 84 -22.39 -10.89 -9.21
N THR A 85 -22.44 -11.93 -10.04
CA THR A 85 -23.05 -13.23 -9.66
C THR A 85 -22.16 -14.05 -8.75
N VAL A 86 -20.83 -13.81 -8.80
CA VAL A 86 -19.85 -14.37 -7.87
C VAL A 86 -19.22 -13.23 -7.08
N THR A 87 -19.28 -13.36 -5.76
CA THR A 87 -19.00 -12.28 -4.78
C THR A 87 -18.11 -12.75 -3.63
N SER A 88 -17.50 -13.93 -3.75
CA SER A 88 -16.60 -14.50 -2.74
C SER A 88 -15.66 -15.52 -3.37
N GLU A 89 -14.48 -15.74 -2.77
CA GLU A 89 -13.55 -16.78 -3.21
C GLU A 89 -14.17 -18.18 -3.11
N ALA A 90 -14.97 -18.42 -2.07
CA ALA A 90 -15.71 -19.67 -1.90
C ALA A 90 -16.61 -19.94 -3.12
N ALA A 91 -17.36 -18.93 -3.59
CA ALA A 91 -18.20 -19.06 -4.77
C ALA A 91 -17.39 -19.27 -6.06
N ILE A 92 -16.22 -18.62 -6.21
CA ILE A 92 -15.29 -18.89 -7.33
C ILE A 92 -14.88 -20.37 -7.34
N THR A 93 -14.54 -20.90 -6.16
CA THR A 93 -14.09 -22.28 -5.98
C THR A 93 -15.22 -23.27 -6.24
N THR A 94 -16.42 -23.03 -5.69
CA THR A 94 -17.62 -23.86 -5.92
C THR A 94 -18.03 -23.89 -7.39
N ALA A 95 -17.89 -22.77 -8.11
CA ALA A 95 -18.17 -22.68 -9.54
C ALA A 95 -17.11 -23.37 -10.41
N GLY A 96 -15.99 -23.80 -9.83
CA GLY A 96 -14.90 -24.47 -10.55
C GLY A 96 -14.12 -23.54 -11.49
N TYR A 97 -14.17 -22.23 -11.27
CA TYR A 97 -13.49 -21.27 -12.13
C TYR A 97 -11.97 -21.33 -11.97
N THR A 98 -11.26 -21.28 -13.09
CA THR A 98 -9.80 -21.34 -13.09
C THR A 98 -9.20 -20.06 -12.52
N LYS A 99 -8.36 -20.20 -11.49
CA LYS A 99 -7.54 -19.14 -10.90
C LYS A 99 -6.12 -19.21 -11.47
N THR A 100 -5.63 -18.11 -12.04
CA THR A 100 -4.28 -17.98 -12.58
C THR A 100 -3.56 -16.85 -11.83
N PRO A 101 -2.61 -17.17 -10.94
CA PRO A 101 -1.81 -16.17 -10.27
C PRO A 101 -1.03 -15.32 -11.28
N THR A 102 -0.85 -14.04 -10.95
CA THR A 102 0.04 -13.15 -11.70
C THR A 102 1.13 -12.63 -10.79
N THR A 103 2.05 -11.83 -11.32
CA THR A 103 3.01 -11.08 -10.52
C THR A 103 2.54 -9.67 -10.22
N THR A 104 1.38 -9.24 -10.70
CA THR A 104 0.92 -7.85 -10.53
C THR A 104 0.50 -7.62 -9.08
N ILE A 105 1.10 -6.61 -8.44
CA ILE A 105 0.74 -6.17 -7.09
C ILE A 105 0.04 -4.82 -7.17
N VAL A 106 -1.02 -4.66 -6.39
CA VAL A 106 -1.74 -3.39 -6.20
C VAL A 106 -1.68 -2.97 -4.74
N ASN A 107 -1.53 -1.66 -4.49
CA ASN A 107 -1.58 -1.07 -3.15
C ASN A 107 -2.98 -0.53 -2.89
N CYS A 108 -3.76 -1.25 -2.10
CA CYS A 108 -5.19 -1.06 -1.95
C CYS A 108 -5.70 -1.19 -0.52
N PRO A 109 -5.32 -0.30 0.41
CA PRO A 109 -5.76 -0.39 1.79
C PRO A 109 -7.29 -0.30 1.89
N VAL A 110 -7.89 -1.30 2.56
CA VAL A 110 -9.32 -1.35 2.88
C VAL A 110 -9.62 -0.35 3.98
N VAL A 111 -10.66 0.43 3.77
CA VAL A 111 -11.04 1.50 4.67
C VAL A 111 -12.55 1.55 4.86
N PRO A 112 -13.03 2.17 5.95
CA PRO A 112 -14.47 2.40 6.13
C PRO A 112 -15.04 3.25 4.99
N LYS A 113 -16.30 2.99 4.63
CA LYS A 113 -17.04 3.80 3.64
C LYS A 113 -16.94 5.29 3.98
N GLY A 114 -16.62 6.12 2.98
CA GLY A 114 -16.54 7.57 3.13
C GLY A 114 -15.20 8.10 3.65
N SER A 115 -14.22 7.22 3.89
CA SER A 115 -12.86 7.65 4.20
C SER A 115 -12.25 8.45 3.05
N THR A 116 -11.35 9.37 3.37
CA THR A 116 -10.71 10.28 2.39
C THR A 116 -9.18 10.19 2.47
N ALA A 117 -8.53 10.16 1.32
CA ALA A 117 -7.09 10.33 1.16
C ALA A 117 -6.87 11.02 -0.19
N THR A 118 -6.61 12.33 -0.22
CA THR A 118 -6.61 13.11 -1.46
C THR A 118 -5.25 13.24 -2.13
N LYS A 119 -4.15 13.00 -1.41
CA LYS A 119 -2.78 13.10 -1.95
C LYS A 119 -2.49 11.92 -2.87
N ARG A 120 -2.04 12.24 -4.08
CA ARG A 120 -1.74 11.29 -5.15
C ARG A 120 -0.57 11.80 -5.96
N LEU A 121 0.21 10.91 -6.56
CA LEU A 121 1.26 11.33 -7.48
C LEU A 121 0.69 11.33 -8.90
N GLY A 122 0.75 12.48 -9.57
CA GLY A 122 0.21 12.62 -10.93
C GLY A 122 -1.30 12.87 -10.92
N THR A 123 -2.02 12.24 -11.86
CA THR A 123 -3.45 12.51 -12.16
C THR A 123 -4.37 11.34 -11.83
N GLU A 124 -3.91 10.41 -10.98
CA GLU A 124 -4.73 9.28 -10.55
C GLU A 124 -5.95 9.73 -9.72
N SER A 125 -7.04 8.96 -9.83
CA SER A 125 -8.26 9.24 -9.07
C SER A 125 -8.04 8.96 -7.57
N ASN A 126 -8.54 9.86 -6.73
CA ASN A 126 -8.60 9.66 -5.28
C ASN A 126 -9.96 9.08 -4.82
N ALA A 127 -10.83 8.70 -5.76
CA ALA A 127 -12.10 8.08 -5.44
C ALA A 127 -11.90 6.75 -4.72
N ILE A 128 -12.76 6.49 -3.74
CA ILE A 128 -12.79 5.21 -3.04
C ILE A 128 -13.43 4.15 -3.93
N ASN A 129 -12.78 2.99 -4.04
CA ASN A 129 -13.26 1.86 -4.81
C ASN A 129 -14.16 0.95 -3.96
N ARG A 130 -14.94 0.10 -4.63
CA ARG A 130 -15.77 -0.94 -4.01
C ARG A 130 -15.24 -2.31 -4.39
N GLY A 131 -15.32 -3.24 -3.46
CA GLY A 131 -14.98 -4.65 -3.66
C GLY A 131 -15.98 -5.57 -3.00
N TRP A 132 -15.92 -6.84 -3.36
CA TRP A 132 -16.60 -7.92 -2.68
C TRP A 132 -15.69 -8.58 -1.64
N TYR A 133 -16.25 -8.83 -0.48
CA TYR A 133 -15.65 -9.60 0.60
C TYR A 133 -16.74 -10.49 1.17
N LYS A 134 -16.68 -11.81 0.94
CA LYS A 134 -17.65 -12.80 1.47
C LYS A 134 -19.10 -12.31 1.37
N ASP A 135 -19.51 -11.96 0.14
CA ASP A 135 -20.86 -11.49 -0.20
C ASP A 135 -21.28 -10.13 0.41
N SER A 136 -20.31 -9.40 0.96
CA SER A 136 -20.46 -8.05 1.49
C SER A 136 -19.64 -7.03 0.71
N ILE A 137 -20.13 -5.80 0.63
CA ILE A 137 -19.39 -4.71 0.01
C ILE A 137 -18.35 -4.16 0.99
N ILE A 138 -17.10 -4.08 0.54
CA ILE A 138 -16.02 -3.34 1.19
C ILE A 138 -15.62 -2.13 0.35
N TYR A 139 -14.81 -1.26 0.95
CA TYR A 139 -14.27 -0.07 0.31
C TYR A 139 -12.77 -0.01 0.49
N TYR A 140 -12.05 0.47 -0.51
CA TYR A 140 -10.58 0.57 -0.45
C TYR A 140 -10.10 1.75 -1.27
N PHE A 141 -8.95 2.31 -0.90
CA PHE A 141 -8.23 3.24 -1.78
C PHE A 141 -7.43 2.47 -2.81
N THR A 142 -7.01 3.13 -3.87
CA THR A 142 -5.96 2.60 -4.75
C THR A 142 -4.88 3.64 -4.91
N PHE A 143 -3.64 3.20 -4.77
CA PHE A 143 -2.42 3.96 -4.97
C PHE A 143 -1.68 3.33 -6.16
N ASN A 144 -1.62 4.05 -7.27
CA ASN A 144 -1.08 3.62 -8.56
C ASN A 144 0.10 4.49 -9.01
N GLU A 145 0.84 5.08 -8.06
CA GLU A 145 1.98 5.93 -8.36
C GLU A 145 3.10 5.20 -9.12
N LYS A 146 3.12 3.86 -9.02
CA LYS A 146 3.98 2.97 -9.79
C LYS A 146 3.32 1.60 -9.96
N ALA A 147 3.45 1.01 -11.16
CA ALA A 147 3.16 -0.41 -11.34
C ALA A 147 4.13 -1.27 -10.53
N LEU A 148 3.60 -2.15 -9.67
CA LEU A 148 4.38 -3.04 -8.83
C LEU A 148 4.29 -4.48 -9.36
N SER A 149 5.39 -5.20 -9.20
CA SER A 149 5.43 -6.64 -9.46
C SER A 149 6.05 -7.36 -8.27
N SER A 150 5.57 -8.57 -8.00
CA SER A 150 6.13 -9.43 -6.96
C SER A 150 7.59 -9.77 -7.26
N THR A 151 8.34 -10.02 -6.19
CA THR A 151 9.70 -10.58 -6.30
C THR A 151 9.64 -12.00 -6.86
N ALA A 152 10.81 -12.58 -7.18
CA ALA A 152 10.90 -13.98 -7.57
C ALA A 152 10.36 -14.96 -6.49
N LEU A 153 10.24 -14.52 -5.24
CA LEU A 153 9.65 -15.28 -4.14
C LEU A 153 8.14 -15.03 -3.95
N GLY A 154 7.51 -14.26 -4.84
CA GLY A 154 6.08 -13.92 -4.74
C GLY A 154 5.74 -12.84 -3.70
N THR A 155 6.74 -12.19 -3.11
CA THR A 155 6.54 -11.16 -2.08
C THR A 155 6.43 -9.76 -2.65
N VAL A 156 5.88 -8.83 -1.86
CA VAL A 156 5.90 -7.39 -2.16
C VAL A 156 7.37 -6.91 -2.14
N PRO A 157 7.84 -6.18 -3.17
CA PRO A 157 9.17 -5.57 -3.13
C PRO A 157 9.26 -4.59 -1.97
N ILE A 158 10.46 -4.36 -1.42
CA ILE A 158 10.66 -3.42 -0.32
C ILE A 158 11.68 -2.34 -0.67
N SER A 159 11.51 -1.15 -0.11
CA SER A 159 12.51 -0.08 -0.19
C SER A 159 12.96 0.35 1.20
N PRO A 160 14.24 0.64 1.45
CA PRO A 160 14.64 1.17 2.74
C PRO A 160 13.98 2.52 3.05
N ILE A 161 13.60 2.72 4.30
CA ILE A 161 13.37 4.04 4.88
C ILE A 161 14.30 4.17 6.09
N TYR A 162 14.83 5.37 6.30
CA TYR A 162 15.63 5.72 7.48
C TYR A 162 14.84 6.70 8.32
N VAL A 163 14.62 6.40 9.59
CA VAL A 163 13.77 7.21 10.47
C VAL A 163 14.44 7.42 11.81
N THR A 164 13.95 8.40 12.57
CA THR A 164 14.31 8.54 13.98
C THR A 164 13.13 9.06 14.80
N PHE A 165 13.14 8.78 16.09
CA PHE A 165 12.02 9.00 17.01
C PHE A 165 12.42 9.93 18.15
N ASN A 166 11.46 10.51 18.88
CA ASN A 166 11.80 11.45 19.97
C ASN A 166 12.68 10.81 21.05
N THR A 167 12.54 9.50 21.28
CA THR A 167 13.47 8.66 22.03
C THR A 167 14.11 7.63 21.09
N ASP A 168 15.42 7.44 21.21
CA ASP A 168 16.19 6.51 20.37
C ASP A 168 15.58 5.11 20.37
N GLY A 169 15.26 4.58 19.18
CA GLY A 169 14.70 3.24 18.99
C GLY A 169 13.24 3.07 19.41
N ASP A 170 12.55 4.10 19.93
CA ASP A 170 11.20 3.97 20.48
C ASP A 170 10.13 4.63 19.58
N PRO A 171 9.44 3.85 18.72
CA PRO A 171 8.40 4.36 17.84
C PRO A 171 7.18 4.92 18.58
N SER A 172 6.95 4.54 19.84
CA SER A 172 5.80 5.03 20.62
C SER A 172 5.91 6.52 20.94
N THR A 173 7.12 7.07 20.88
CA THR A 173 7.38 8.50 21.11
C THR A 173 7.12 9.36 19.88
N GLY A 174 6.79 8.75 18.74
CA GLY A 174 6.57 9.43 17.46
C GLY A 174 7.88 9.90 16.82
N PHE A 175 7.81 10.23 15.53
CA PHE A 175 8.98 10.69 14.78
C PHE A 175 9.54 11.99 15.37
N LYS A 176 10.87 12.11 15.35
CA LYS A 176 11.54 13.36 15.66
C LYS A 176 11.25 14.38 14.57
N MET A 177 10.94 15.60 14.99
CA MET A 177 10.62 16.71 14.10
C MET A 177 11.51 17.91 14.41
N GLU A 178 11.75 18.75 13.40
CA GLU A 178 12.47 20.02 13.57
C GLU A 178 11.75 20.94 14.56
N ASN A 179 10.43 21.06 14.42
CA ASN A 179 9.53 21.74 15.33
C ASN A 179 8.07 21.35 15.04
N SER A 180 7.16 21.68 15.97
CA SER A 180 5.74 21.37 15.87
C SER A 180 4.98 22.18 14.81
N THR A 181 5.57 23.25 14.26
CA THR A 181 4.92 24.13 13.28
C THR A 181 5.14 23.65 11.86
N THR A 182 6.37 23.27 11.50
CA THR A 182 6.69 22.76 10.14
C THR A 182 6.25 21.30 9.98
N MET A 183 6.23 20.55 11.10
CA MET A 183 6.05 19.10 11.15
C MET A 183 7.03 18.35 10.24
N GLN A 184 8.21 18.94 10.00
CA GLN A 184 9.24 18.33 9.17
C GLN A 184 10.02 17.29 9.97
N THR A 185 10.05 16.06 9.48
CA THR A 185 10.96 15.02 9.97
C THR A 185 12.24 15.00 9.13
N HIS A 186 13.28 14.34 9.61
CA HIS A 186 14.45 14.00 8.80
C HIS A 186 14.41 12.52 8.36
N ASN A 187 13.19 11.95 8.30
CA ASN A 187 12.98 10.63 7.74
C ASN A 187 13.34 10.64 6.25
N VAL A 188 14.09 9.64 5.79
CA VAL A 188 14.57 9.56 4.41
C VAL A 188 14.07 8.29 3.74
N ILE A 189 13.25 8.44 2.69
CA ILE A 189 12.90 7.32 1.81
C ILE A 189 14.04 7.05 0.83
N ALA A 190 14.43 5.78 0.64
CA ALA A 190 15.53 5.42 -0.25
C ALA A 190 15.14 5.39 -1.73
N SER A 191 13.84 5.46 -2.03
CA SER A 191 13.33 5.51 -3.40
C SER A 191 12.10 6.42 -3.53
N ILE A 192 11.87 6.91 -4.74
CA ILE A 192 10.65 7.61 -5.17
C ILE A 192 10.03 6.90 -6.39
N PRO A 193 8.73 7.08 -6.69
CA PRO A 193 8.02 6.29 -7.71
C PRO A 193 8.65 6.24 -9.10
N SER A 194 9.38 7.30 -9.50
CA SER A 194 10.10 7.38 -10.77
C SER A 194 11.30 6.42 -10.88
N GLN A 195 11.80 5.88 -9.77
CA GLN A 195 12.97 5.00 -9.73
C GLN A 195 12.58 3.52 -9.85
N SER A 196 13.34 2.74 -10.61
CA SER A 196 13.00 1.34 -10.94
C SER A 196 12.83 0.42 -9.71
N TYR A 197 13.61 0.64 -8.65
CA TYR A 197 13.58 -0.13 -7.41
C TYR A 197 12.64 0.43 -6.35
N TYR A 198 11.71 1.32 -6.73
CA TYR A 198 10.73 1.85 -5.79
C TYR A 198 9.78 0.79 -5.26
N SER A 199 9.49 0.91 -3.97
CA SER A 199 8.34 0.26 -3.34
C SER A 199 7.77 1.18 -2.26
N PRO A 200 6.43 1.25 -2.13
CA PRO A 200 5.76 1.90 -1.00
C PRO A 200 5.75 1.05 0.28
N LEU A 201 6.18 -0.21 0.23
CA LEU A 201 6.42 -1.02 1.43
C LEU A 201 7.86 -0.81 1.89
N TRP A 202 8.04 -0.28 3.10
CA TRP A 202 9.37 0.07 3.58
C TRP A 202 9.97 -0.94 4.56
N ASN A 203 11.28 -1.18 4.40
CA ASN A 203 12.11 -1.74 5.47
C ASN A 203 12.62 -0.58 6.34
N VAL A 204 12.19 -0.52 7.59
CA VAL A 204 12.48 0.59 8.50
C VAL A 204 13.86 0.40 9.14
N ASN A 205 14.72 1.39 8.98
CA ASN A 205 16.03 1.48 9.61
C ASN A 205 16.01 2.68 10.56
N VAL A 206 16.27 2.46 11.84
CA VAL A 206 16.26 3.55 12.83
C VAL A 206 17.66 4.09 12.98
N TYR A 207 17.85 5.40 12.85
CA TYR A 207 19.13 6.04 13.13
C TYR A 207 19.08 6.82 14.45
N ALA A 208 20.24 6.94 15.11
CA ALA A 208 20.35 7.63 16.38
C ALA A 208 20.03 9.12 16.29
N ASN A 209 19.33 9.65 17.29
CA ASN A 209 18.87 11.04 17.39
C ASN A 209 19.98 12.07 17.29
N SER A 210 21.19 11.73 17.75
CA SER A 210 22.37 12.59 17.63
C SER A 210 22.71 12.93 16.18
N ALA A 211 22.31 12.09 15.21
CA ALA A 211 22.54 12.33 13.80
C ALA A 211 21.46 13.20 13.14
N PHE A 212 20.33 13.51 13.81
CA PHE A 212 19.18 14.20 13.22
C PHE A 212 19.60 15.44 12.42
N GLY A 213 20.30 16.40 13.03
CA GLY A 213 20.71 17.64 12.36
C GLY A 213 21.67 17.47 11.17
N SER A 214 22.24 16.29 10.97
CA SER A 214 23.16 15.97 9.85
C SER A 214 22.51 15.17 8.73
N VAL A 215 21.37 14.54 8.98
CA VAL A 215 20.65 13.71 8.00
C VAL A 215 19.81 14.60 7.10
N ASN A 216 20.23 14.75 5.84
CA ASN A 216 19.53 15.59 4.85
C ASN A 216 19.26 14.87 3.52
N ASN A 217 19.75 13.64 3.33
CA ASN A 217 19.52 12.79 2.17
C ASN A 217 19.89 11.33 2.48
N LEU A 218 19.72 10.43 1.51
CA LEU A 218 19.96 9.00 1.68
C LEU A 218 21.43 8.67 1.99
N SER A 219 22.38 9.42 1.43
CA SER A 219 23.80 9.22 1.70
C SER A 219 24.10 9.49 3.17
N THR A 220 23.64 10.63 3.69
CA THR A 220 23.86 11.01 5.10
C THR A 220 23.13 10.10 6.07
N ALA A 221 21.92 9.63 5.73
CA ALA A 221 21.20 8.66 6.54
C ALA A 221 21.94 7.32 6.63
N ARG A 222 22.48 6.82 5.52
CA ARG A 222 23.26 5.57 5.47
C ARG A 222 24.59 5.63 6.22
N SER A 223 25.20 6.82 6.30
CA SER A 223 26.43 7.04 7.05
C SER A 223 26.19 7.27 8.55
N SER A 224 24.94 7.42 8.97
CA SER A 224 24.59 7.59 10.38
C SER A 224 24.63 6.27 11.16
N ASN A 225 24.69 6.37 12.49
CA ASN A 225 24.62 5.20 13.35
C ASN A 225 23.19 4.63 13.36
N ILE A 226 23.02 3.42 12.84
CA ILE A 226 21.75 2.67 12.86
C ILE A 226 21.65 1.91 14.19
N ILE A 227 20.49 1.97 14.84
CA ILE A 227 20.22 1.41 16.18
C ILE A 227 19.00 0.50 16.19
#